data_AF-A0A2I0T1A7-F1
#
_entry.id   AF-A0A2I0T1A7-F1
#
_cell.length_a   1.000
_cell.length_b   1.000
_cell.length_c   1.000
_cell.angle_alpha   90.00
_cell.angle_beta   90.00
_cell.angle_gamma   90.00
#
_symmetry.space_group_name_H-M   'P 1'
#
loop_
_entity.id
_entity.type
_entity.pdbx_description
1 polymer ?
#
loop_
_entity_poly.entity_id
_entity_poly.type
_entity_poly.pdbx_seq_one_letter_code
_entity_poly.pdbx_strand_id
1 'polypeptide(L)' 'MIPCQFHNVTVILTPRTAVYKGTLGEPHLRNRRGILELAGAIRCTTGRSPFAYLRYGCYCGLGGRGWPKDRVDW' A
#
# COMPACT_ATOMS: atom_id res chain seq x y z
N MET A 1 -13.58 -4.10 -9.95
CA MET A 1 -12.43 -3.82 -9.06
C MET A 1 -11.39 -3.11 -9.88
N ILE A 2 -11.39 -1.78 -9.85
CA ILE A 2 -10.56 -0.97 -10.76
C ILE A 2 -9.09 -1.28 -10.44
N PRO A 3 -8.30 -1.80 -11.40
CA PRO A 3 -6.89 -1.98 -11.18
C PRO A 3 -6.27 -0.59 -11.13
N CYS A 4 -5.95 -0.14 -9.93
CA CYS A 4 -4.90 0.84 -9.73
C CYS A 4 -3.62 0.20 -10.27
N GLN A 5 -3.40 0.31 -11.59
CA GLN A 5 -2.19 -0.13 -12.25
C GLN A 5 -1.07 0.80 -11.82
N PHE A 6 -0.61 0.57 -10.59
CA PHE A 6 0.78 0.36 -10.34
C PHE A 6 1.36 -0.38 -11.55
N HIS A 7 1.86 0.35 -12.54
CA HIS A 7 2.77 -0.19 -13.53
C HIS A 7 4.13 0.17 -13.01
N ASN A 8 4.79 -0.87 -12.52
CA ASN A 8 6.19 -0.95 -12.27
C ASN A 8 6.74 0.01 -11.08
N VAL A 9 7.33 -0.42 -9.89
CA VAL A 9 8.64 -0.12 -9.10
C VAL A 9 9.96 -0.99 -9.33
N THR A 10 10.92 -0.54 -10.14
CA THR A 10 12.28 -1.06 -10.42
C THR A 10 13.06 0.08 -9.86
N VAL A 11 13.74 -0.20 -8.76
CA VAL A 11 14.61 0.76 -8.10
C VAL A 11 15.90 0.77 -8.91
N ILE A 12 15.91 1.47 -10.05
CA ILE A 12 17.16 1.94 -10.63
C ILE A 12 17.51 3.20 -9.85
N LEU A 13 18.72 3.26 -9.31
CA LEU A 13 19.29 4.41 -8.57
C LEU A 13 19.53 5.62 -9.50
N THR A 14 18.50 6.05 -10.23
CA THR A 14 18.48 7.27 -11.03
C THR A 14 17.42 8.22 -10.48
N PRO A 15 17.66 9.54 -10.55
CA PRO A 15 16.83 10.50 -9.86
C PRO A 15 15.47 10.57 -10.55
N ARG A 16 14.46 10.00 -9.88
CA ARG A 16 13.01 10.06 -10.12
C ARG A 16 12.43 8.87 -10.92
N THR A 17 11.48 8.21 -10.25
CA THR A 17 10.50 7.20 -10.71
C THR A 17 10.94 5.73 -10.68
N ALA A 18 10.25 4.93 -9.87
CA ALA A 18 10.48 3.48 -9.78
C ALA A 18 9.50 2.73 -10.72
N VAL A 19 9.97 1.67 -11.44
CA VAL A 19 9.35 0.77 -12.51
C VAL A 19 9.44 -0.87 -12.47
N TYR A 20 8.79 -1.69 -11.58
CA TYR A 20 8.39 -3.13 -11.21
C TYR A 20 7.75 -3.91 -12.33
N LYS A 21 8.54 -4.24 -13.34
CA LYS A 21 8.13 -5.29 -14.28
C LYS A 21 8.10 -6.66 -13.57
N GLY A 22 6.98 -7.35 -13.64
CA GLY A 22 6.86 -8.78 -13.29
C GLY A 22 6.78 -9.64 -14.55
N THR A 23 7.59 -10.71 -14.64
CA THR A 23 7.55 -11.71 -15.72
C THR A 23 7.04 -13.06 -15.20
N LEU A 24 6.19 -13.70 -16.01
CA LEU A 24 5.48 -14.95 -15.75
C LEU A 24 6.47 -16.14 -15.73
N GLY A 25 6.74 -16.75 -14.56
CA GLY A 25 7.49 -18.02 -14.50
C GLY A 25 8.32 -18.37 -13.25
N GLU A 26 8.32 -17.62 -12.16
CA GLU A 26 9.13 -17.94 -10.94
C GLU A 26 8.26 -18.43 -9.76
N PRO A 27 8.75 -19.36 -8.91
CA PRO A 27 8.14 -19.75 -7.64
C PRO A 27 7.57 -18.55 -6.90
N HIS A 28 6.37 -18.71 -6.36
CA HIS A 28 5.54 -17.64 -5.80
C HIS A 28 6.11 -17.10 -4.46
N LEU A 29 7.30 -16.49 -4.54
CA LEU A 29 7.86 -15.59 -3.53
C LEU A 29 6.84 -14.48 -3.35
N ARG A 30 6.07 -14.57 -2.26
CA ARG A 30 5.16 -13.51 -1.85
C ARG A 30 5.99 -12.26 -1.60
N ASN A 31 6.04 -11.39 -2.61
CA ASN A 31 6.67 -10.09 -2.49
C ASN A 31 5.96 -9.33 -1.35
N ARG A 32 6.66 -9.05 -0.26
CA ARG A 32 6.10 -8.22 0.81
C ARG A 32 5.92 -6.83 0.23
N ARG A 33 4.65 -6.44 0.04
CA ARG A 33 4.29 -5.07 -0.29
C ARG A 33 4.76 -4.18 0.86
N GLY A 34 5.57 -3.18 0.54
CA GLY A 34 6.05 -2.19 1.49
C GLY A 34 5.00 -1.15 1.85
N ILE A 35 5.39 -0.25 2.75
CA ILE A 35 4.52 0.84 3.21
C ILE A 35 4.21 1.84 2.09
N LEU A 36 5.10 1.96 1.10
CA LEU A 36 4.92 2.88 -0.03
C LEU A 36 3.87 2.34 -1.01
N GLU A 37 3.85 1.03 -1.27
CA GLU A 37 2.79 0.39 -2.05
C GLU A 37 1.44 0.49 -1.33
N LEU A 38 1.40 0.31 -0.01
CA LEU A 38 0.19 0.52 0.77
C LEU A 38 -0.32 1.97 0.66
N ALA A 39 0.59 2.94 0.81
CA ALA A 39 0.26 4.36 0.70
C ALA A 39 -0.33 4.71 -0.69
N GLY A 40 0.27 4.17 -1.75
CA GLY A 40 -0.25 4.35 -3.11
C GLY A 40 -1.61 3.67 -3.32
N ALA A 41 -1.82 2.48 -2.75
CA ALA A 41 -3.08 1.75 -2.86
C ALA A 41 -4.22 2.50 -2.14
N ILE A 42 -3.97 3.02 -0.94
CA ILE A 42 -4.93 3.85 -0.20
C ILE A 42 -5.27 5.10 -1.02
N ARG A 43 -4.26 5.82 -1.51
CA ARG A 43 -4.48 7.03 -2.30
C ARG A 43 -5.27 6.75 -3.58
N CYS A 44 -4.97 5.65 -4.26
CA CYS A 44 -5.63 5.33 -5.52
C CYS A 44 -7.08 4.85 -5.34
N THR A 45 -7.35 4.03 -4.31
CA THR A 45 -8.69 3.46 -4.09
C THR A 45 -9.64 4.43 -3.39
N THR A 46 -9.12 5.28 -2.50
CA THR A 46 -9.95 6.19 -1.69
C THR A 46 -9.87 7.65 -2.13
N GLY A 47 -8.86 8.03 -2.92
CA GLY A 47 -8.55 9.43 -3.23
C GLY A 47 -7.99 10.24 -2.04
N ARG A 48 -7.85 9.62 -0.86
CA ARG A 48 -7.41 10.31 0.36
C ARG A 48 -5.90 10.17 0.57
N SER A 49 -5.36 11.11 1.34
CA SER A 49 -3.97 11.03 1.77
C SER A 49 -3.79 9.81 2.69
N PRO A 50 -2.80 8.93 2.45
CA PRO A 50 -2.53 7.78 3.31
C PRO A 50 -2.13 8.19 4.73
N PHE A 51 -1.62 9.41 4.92
CA PHE A 51 -1.33 9.99 6.22
C PHE A 51 -2.56 10.08 7.13
N ALA A 52 -3.77 10.19 6.56
CA ALA A 52 -5.01 10.22 7.33
C ALA A 52 -5.28 8.91 8.11
N TYR A 53 -4.59 7.82 7.74
CA TYR A 53 -4.78 6.48 8.31
C TYR A 53 -3.62 6.01 9.17
N LEU A 54 -2.57 6.83 9.40
CA LEU A 54 -1.41 6.40 10.19
C LEU A 54 -1.69 6.27 11.69
N ARG A 55 -2.70 6.97 12.19
CA ARG A 55 -3.15 6.96 13.59
C ARG A 55 -4.67 7.16 13.68
N TYR A 56 -5.41 6.45 12.82
CA TYR A 56 -6.86 6.54 12.80
C TYR A 56 -7.45 5.42 13.67
N GLY A 57 -8.40 5.77 14.53
CA GLY A 57 -9.08 4.77 15.37
C GLY A 57 -8.12 4.03 16.30
N CYS A 58 -8.44 2.77 16.55
CA CYS A 58 -7.75 1.87 17.46
C CYS A 58 -6.78 0.93 16.75
N TYR A 59 -6.92 0.70 15.44
CA TYR A 59 -6.19 -0.33 14.70
C TYR A 59 -5.45 0.19 13.47
N CYS A 60 -5.88 1.29 12.85
CA CYS A 60 -5.11 1.87 11.74
C CYS A 60 -3.83 2.57 12.26
N GLY A 61 -2.71 1.86 12.20
CA GLY A 61 -1.40 2.35 12.63
C GLY A 61 -0.50 1.23 13.18
N LEU A 62 0.45 1.59 14.04
CA LEU A 62 1.27 0.61 14.75
C LEU A 62 0.55 0.11 16.01
N GLY A 63 0.24 -1.19 16.01
CA GLY A 63 -0.48 -1.85 17.10
C GLY A 63 -2.00 -1.78 16.96
N GLY A 64 -2.72 -2.15 18.02
CA GLY A 64 -4.15 -1.89 18.13
C GLY A 64 -4.84 -2.68 19.23
N ARG A 65 -5.70 -1.99 20.00
CA ARG A 65 -6.44 -2.52 21.16
C ARG A 65 -7.71 -1.69 21.38
N GLY A 66 -8.79 -2.34 21.79
CA GLY A 66 -10.07 -1.70 22.14
C GLY A 66 -11.14 -1.91 21.07
N TRP A 67 -12.25 -1.16 21.18
CA TRP A 67 -13.32 -1.22 20.20
C TRP A 67 -13.01 -0.29 19.02
N PRO A 68 -13.13 -0.79 17.78
CA PRO A 68 -12.84 0.00 16.59
C PRO A 68 -13.85 1.11 16.40
N LYS A 69 -13.35 2.23 15.87
CA LYS A 69 -14.11 3.48 15.77
C LYS A 69 -15.22 3.42 14.72
N ASP A 70 -14.95 2.80 13.59
CA ASP A 70 -15.88 2.67 12.47
C ASP A 70 -15.49 1.49 11.57
N ARG A 71 -16.21 1.32 10.45
CA ARG A 71 -15.97 0.26 9.45
C ARG A 71 -14.55 0.23 8.88
N VAL A 72 -13.83 1.34 8.87
CA VAL A 72 -12.47 1.42 8.31
C VAL A 72 -11.43 0.98 9.34
N ASP A 73 -11.76 1.03 10.62
CA ASP A 73 -10.89 0.66 11.74
C ASP A 73 -11.07 -0.80 12.21
N TRP A 74 -11.92 -1.57 11.55
CA TRP A 74 -12.05 -3.03 11.72
C TRP A 74 -11.02 -3.77 10.86
#